data_AF-A0A7V2IRD3-F1
#
_entry.id   AF-A0A7V2IRD3-F1
#
_cell.length_a   1.000
_cell.length_b   1.000
_cell.length_c   1.000
_cell.angle_alpha   90.00
_cell.angle_beta   90.00
_cell.angle_gamma   90.00
#
_symmetry.space_group_name_H-M   'P 1'
#
loop_
_entity.id
_entity.type
_entity.pdbx_description
1 polymer ?
#
loop_
_entity_poly.entity_id
_entity_poly.type
_entity_poly.pdbx_seq_one_letter_code
_entity_poly.pdbx_strand_id
1 'polypeptide(L)'
;MVTFEPEDEDRFNMTVNEVIDACRAYDKEGRLRVQRQFPQLLRFLGQWISERRDKVAKALLTVRDAGLLLVTVTHSTQYDDAFEDALTDLALEAAGHFADLPLDVQSLPKCGPECYLSFCNPEQMILEYRFNA
;
A
#
# COMPACT_ATOMS: atom_id res chain seq x y z
N MET A 1 -22.48 -3.12 1.14
CA MET A 1 -21.29 -3.88 1.59
C MET A 1 -20.80 -4.63 0.36
N VAL A 2 -19.75 -4.13 -0.29
CA VAL A 2 -19.16 -4.80 -1.45
C VAL A 2 -18.01 -5.62 -0.89
N THR A 3 -18.25 -6.91 -0.72
CA THR A 3 -17.23 -7.87 -0.30
C THR A 3 -16.58 -8.39 -1.58
N PHE A 4 -15.31 -8.05 -1.80
CA PHE A 4 -14.50 -8.71 -2.82
C PHE A 4 -13.84 -9.90 -2.12
N GLU A 5 -14.26 -11.11 -2.48
CA GLU A 5 -13.54 -12.34 -2.19
C GLU A 5 -12.82 -12.76 -3.49
N PRO A 6 -11.50 -12.54 -3.62
CA PRO A 6 -10.70 -13.40 -4.47
C PRO A 6 -10.46 -14.73 -3.73
N GLU A 7 -10.34 -15.82 -4.47
CA GLU A 7 -10.20 -17.20 -3.95
C GLU A 7 -8.91 -17.49 -3.15
N ASP A 8 -8.18 -16.47 -2.69
CA ASP A 8 -7.08 -16.61 -1.75
C ASP A 8 -7.09 -15.42 -0.77
N GLU A 9 -6.72 -15.72 0.48
CA GLU A 9 -7.01 -15.01 1.74
C GLU A 9 -6.51 -13.55 1.88
N ASP A 10 -6.87 -12.63 0.98
CA ASP A 10 -6.61 -11.20 1.13
C ASP A 10 -7.73 -10.52 1.91
N ARG A 11 -7.56 -10.40 3.23
CA ARG A 11 -8.48 -9.66 4.10
C ARG A 11 -8.24 -8.16 3.99
N PHE A 12 -9.09 -7.49 3.22
CA PHE A 12 -9.22 -6.02 3.25
C PHE A 12 -9.95 -5.60 4.53
N ASN A 13 -9.28 -4.92 5.46
CA ASN A 13 -9.95 -4.39 6.66
C ASN A 13 -10.46 -2.94 6.48
N MET A 14 -10.02 -2.23 5.44
CA MET A 14 -10.43 -0.85 5.16
C MET A 14 -11.41 -0.76 3.98
N THR A 15 -12.45 0.05 4.15
CA THR A 15 -13.44 0.43 3.15
C THR A 15 -12.95 1.59 2.26
N VAL A 16 -13.48 1.67 1.04
CA VAL A 16 -13.19 2.80 0.13
C VAL A 16 -13.61 4.16 0.73
N ASN A 17 -14.57 4.18 1.67
CA ASN A 17 -14.95 5.42 2.36
C ASN A 17 -13.85 5.92 3.30
N GLU A 18 -13.16 5.01 4.01
CA GLU A 18 -12.03 5.39 4.85
C GLU A 18 -10.85 5.90 4.00
N VAL A 19 -10.65 5.35 2.80
CA VAL A 19 -9.67 5.87 1.83
C VAL A 19 -10.07 7.27 1.33
N ILE A 20 -11.35 7.48 1.04
CA ILE A 20 -11.89 8.80 0.67
C ILE A 20 -11.65 9.82 1.78
N ASP A 21 -11.94 9.44 3.02
CA ASP A 21 -11.79 10.30 4.20
C ASP A 21 -10.31 10.61 4.44
N ALA A 22 -9.44 9.60 4.31
CA ALA A 22 -7.99 9.73 4.40
C ALA A 22 -7.43 10.69 3.36
N CYS A 23 -7.83 10.51 2.09
CA CYS A 23 -7.39 11.36 0.97
C CYS A 23 -8.11 12.71 0.93
N ARG A 24 -8.93 13.02 1.94
CA ARG A 24 -9.68 14.29 2.09
C ARG A 24 -10.56 14.63 0.87
N ALA A 25 -11.09 13.61 0.20
CA ALA A 25 -11.92 13.78 -0.98
C ALA A 25 -13.38 14.04 -0.56
N TYR A 26 -13.71 15.30 -0.21
CA TYR A 26 -15.01 15.63 0.37
C TYR A 26 -16.13 15.93 -0.63
N ASP A 27 -15.80 16.39 -1.84
CA ASP A 27 -16.80 16.66 -2.88
C ASP A 27 -17.16 15.42 -3.70
N LYS A 28 -18.29 15.48 -4.42
CA LYS A 28 -18.80 14.34 -5.21
C LYS A 28 -17.81 13.90 -6.29
N GLU A 29 -17.10 14.83 -6.92
CA GLU A 29 -16.17 14.51 -8.01
C GLU A 29 -14.90 13.86 -7.48
N GLY A 30 -14.30 14.39 -6.41
CA GLY A 30 -13.15 13.82 -5.71
C GLY A 30 -13.42 12.41 -5.22
N ARG A 31 -14.58 12.18 -4.60
CA ARG A 31 -14.99 10.83 -4.17
C ARG A 31 -15.06 9.86 -5.34
N LEU A 32 -15.63 10.27 -6.47
CA LEU A 32 -15.71 9.43 -7.67
C LEU A 32 -14.33 9.17 -8.28
N ARG A 33 -13.40 10.13 -8.25
CA ARG A 33 -12.02 9.94 -8.72
C ARG A 33 -11.27 8.94 -7.84
N VAL A 34 -11.32 9.10 -6.52
CA VAL A 34 -10.74 8.13 -5.55
C VAL A 34 -11.30 6.73 -5.77
N GLN A 35 -12.64 6.58 -5.89
CA GLN A 35 -13.27 5.28 -6.13
C GLN A 35 -12.80 4.61 -7.44
N ARG A 36 -12.47 5.40 -8.47
CA ARG A 36 -11.98 4.87 -9.76
C ARG A 36 -10.49 4.56 -9.73
N GLN A 37 -9.68 5.40 -9.08
CA GLN A 37 -8.23 5.28 -9.04
C GLN A 37 -7.80 4.18 -8.06
N PHE A 38 -8.52 3.98 -6.95
CA PHE A 38 -8.06 3.10 -5.87
C PHE A 38 -7.86 1.63 -6.31
N PRO A 39 -8.79 0.99 -7.05
CA PRO A 39 -8.53 -0.34 -7.58
C PRO A 39 -7.37 -0.40 -8.58
N GLN A 40 -7.08 0.69 -9.30
CA GLN A 40 -5.97 0.77 -10.25
C GLN A 40 -4.64 0.89 -9.52
N LEU A 41 -4.60 1.69 -8.45
CA LEU A 41 -3.45 1.77 -7.55
C LEU A 41 -3.13 0.39 -6.94
N LEU A 42 -4.13 -0.34 -6.43
CA LEU A 42 -3.90 -1.66 -5.85
C LEU A 42 -3.30 -2.67 -6.84
N ARG A 43 -3.74 -2.62 -8.12
CA ARG A 43 -3.14 -3.45 -9.17
C ARG A 43 -1.71 -3.03 -9.48
N PHE A 44 -1.46 -1.72 -9.57
CA PHE A 44 -0.14 -1.15 -9.81
C PHE A 44 0.86 -1.56 -8.71
N LEU A 45 0.49 -1.38 -7.44
CA LEU A 45 1.30 -1.80 -6.30
C LEU A 45 1.50 -3.31 -6.27
N GLY A 46 0.43 -4.09 -6.48
CA GLY A 46 0.50 -5.55 -6.51
C GLY A 46 1.45 -6.06 -7.58
N GLN A 47 1.43 -5.45 -8.78
CA GLN A 47 2.37 -5.79 -9.85
C GLN A 47 3.81 -5.47 -9.44
N TRP A 48 4.09 -4.25 -8.97
CA TRP A 48 5.44 -3.85 -8.58
C TRP A 48 6.03 -4.75 -7.49
N ILE A 49 5.20 -5.13 -6.51
CA ILE A 49 5.54 -6.03 -5.41
C ILE A 49 5.82 -7.45 -5.94
N SER A 50 4.99 -7.95 -6.87
CA SER A 50 5.14 -9.28 -7.45
C SER A 50 6.44 -9.44 -8.25
N GLU A 51 6.86 -8.40 -8.98
CA GLU A 51 8.10 -8.36 -9.76
C GLU A 51 9.35 -8.37 -8.86
N ARG A 52 9.21 -8.04 -7.58
CA ARG A 52 10.29 -7.91 -6.59
C ARG A 52 10.11 -8.84 -5.39
N ARG A 53 9.36 -9.94 -5.55
CA ARG A 53 9.07 -10.92 -4.49
C ARG A 53 10.33 -11.54 -3.85
N ASP A 54 11.45 -11.55 -4.56
CA ASP A 54 12.75 -12.03 -4.10
C ASP A 54 13.40 -11.04 -3.11
N LYS A 55 13.03 -9.76 -3.16
CA LYS A 55 13.50 -8.72 -2.25
C LYS A 55 12.51 -8.40 -1.15
N VAL A 56 11.21 -8.44 -1.45
CA VAL A 56 10.12 -8.09 -0.52
C VAL A 56 9.65 -9.35 0.22
N ALA A 57 9.79 -9.36 1.54
CA ALA A 57 9.26 -10.41 2.40
C ALA A 57 7.78 -10.18 2.73
N LYS A 58 7.39 -8.91 2.88
CA LYS A 58 6.03 -8.50 3.21
C LYS A 58 5.76 -7.09 2.71
N ALA A 59 4.54 -6.80 2.32
CA ALA A 59 4.12 -5.42 2.04
C ALA A 59 2.76 -5.15 2.66
N LEU A 60 2.63 -3.98 3.29
CA LEU A 60 1.41 -3.53 3.97
C LEU A 60 1.01 -2.17 3.43
N LEU A 61 -0.24 -2.01 3.03
CA LEU A 61 -0.82 -0.71 2.70
C LEU A 61 -1.68 -0.24 3.88
N THR A 62 -1.51 1.00 4.31
CA THR A 62 -2.26 1.62 5.42
C THR A 62 -2.64 3.06 5.08
N VAL A 63 -3.52 3.67 5.85
CA VAL A 63 -3.73 5.12 5.87
C VAL A 63 -2.80 5.78 6.89
N ARG A 64 -2.19 6.91 6.51
CA ARG A 64 -1.39 7.75 7.41
C ARG A 64 -1.36 9.19 6.92
N ASP A 65 -1.35 10.16 7.85
CA ASP A 65 -1.05 11.59 7.60
C ASP A 65 -1.75 12.23 6.38
N ALA A 66 -3.03 11.85 6.14
CA ALA A 66 -3.89 12.29 5.03
C ALA A 66 -3.62 11.67 3.65
N GLY A 67 -3.02 10.49 3.62
CA GLY A 67 -2.82 9.69 2.42
C GLY A 67 -2.69 8.20 2.70
N LEU A 68 -2.16 7.49 1.72
CA LEU A 68 -1.81 6.08 1.79
C LEU A 68 -0.32 5.94 2.08
N LEU A 69 0.04 4.91 2.84
CA LEU A 69 1.42 4.52 3.09
C LEU A 69 1.61 3.06 2.73
N LEU A 70 2.54 2.78 1.84
CA LEU A 70 3.05 1.44 1.57
C LEU A 70 4.29 1.16 2.42
N VAL A 71 4.19 0.19 3.31
CA VAL A 71 5.31 -0.32 4.11
C VAL A 71 5.79 -1.64 3.51
N THR A 72 7.03 -1.70 3.03
CA THR A 72 7.64 -2.94 2.53
C THR A 72 8.70 -3.44 3.50
N VAL A 73 8.60 -4.70 3.93
CA VAL A 73 9.62 -5.40 4.72
C VAL A 73 10.47 -6.22 3.77
N THR A 74 11.78 -6.01 3.77
CA THR A 74 12.72 -6.75 2.92
C THR A 74 13.09 -8.11 3.51
N HIS A 75 13.57 -9.04 2.68
CA HIS A 75 14.17 -10.31 3.16
C HIS A 75 15.53 -10.10 3.85
N SER A 76 16.24 -9.02 3.49
CA SER A 76 17.54 -8.65 4.05
C SER A 76 17.41 -7.76 5.28
N THR A 77 18.40 -7.81 6.17
CA THR A 77 18.60 -6.83 7.25
C THR A 77 19.55 -5.70 6.87
N GLN A 78 20.22 -5.81 5.72
CA GLN A 78 21.13 -4.79 5.19
C GLN A 78 20.35 -3.78 4.36
N TYR A 79 20.84 -2.54 4.38
CA TYR A 79 20.37 -1.48 3.52
C TYR A 79 20.69 -1.80 2.04
N ASP A 80 19.72 -1.58 1.15
CA ASP A 80 19.83 -1.81 -0.30
C ASP A 80 19.47 -0.51 -1.02
N ASP A 81 20.48 0.29 -1.37
CA ASP A 81 20.31 1.58 -2.05
C ASP A 81 19.42 1.46 -3.30
N ALA A 82 19.63 0.41 -4.10
CA ALA A 82 18.88 0.20 -5.33
C ALA A 82 17.41 -0.12 -5.08
N PHE A 83 17.08 -0.71 -3.92
CA PHE A 83 15.70 -0.93 -3.52
C PHE A 83 15.03 0.36 -3.03
N GLU A 84 15.75 1.21 -2.29
CA GLU A 84 15.25 2.54 -1.89
C GLU A 84 14.98 3.46 -3.07
N ASP A 85 15.89 3.46 -4.05
CA ASP A 85 15.71 4.19 -5.31
C ASP A 85 14.46 3.69 -6.04
N ALA A 86 14.29 2.37 -6.15
CA ALA A 86 13.13 1.76 -6.81
C ALA A 86 11.80 2.05 -6.08
N LEU A 87 11.82 2.19 -4.74
CA LEU A 87 10.65 2.63 -3.96
C LEU A 87 10.36 4.11 -4.19
N THR A 88 11.39 4.93 -4.27
CA THR A 88 11.25 6.36 -4.57
C THR A 88 10.63 6.55 -5.95
N ASP A 89 11.11 5.82 -6.95
CA ASP A 89 10.54 5.81 -8.31
C ASP A 89 9.08 5.34 -8.30
N LEU A 90 8.74 4.30 -7.53
CA LEU A 90 7.36 3.84 -7.35
C LEU A 90 6.44 4.96 -6.85
N ALA A 91 6.87 5.72 -5.84
CA ALA A 91 6.08 6.83 -5.29
C ALA A 91 5.89 7.95 -6.32
N LEU A 92 6.94 8.28 -7.08
CA LEU A 92 6.88 9.29 -8.15
C LEU A 92 5.93 8.87 -9.28
N GLU A 93 6.02 7.62 -9.73
CA GLU A 93 5.12 7.06 -10.74
C GLU A 93 3.67 7.06 -10.24
N ALA A 94 3.43 6.63 -9.00
CA ALA A 94 2.12 6.65 -8.39
C ALA A 94 1.52 8.07 -8.34
N ALA A 95 2.32 9.07 -7.95
CA ALA A 95 1.88 10.47 -7.92
C ALA A 95 1.48 10.99 -9.32
N GLY A 96 2.14 10.52 -10.38
CA GLY A 96 1.80 10.87 -11.76
C GLY A 96 0.50 10.23 -12.27
N HIS A 97 0.15 9.04 -11.78
CA HIS A 97 -1.01 8.27 -12.23
C HIS A 97 -2.25 8.40 -11.33
N PHE A 98 -2.06 8.69 -10.04
CA PHE A 98 -3.09 8.63 -9.01
C PHE A 98 -3.11 9.90 -8.16
N ALA A 99 -3.27 11.06 -8.81
CA ALA A 99 -3.17 12.37 -8.16
C ALA A 99 -4.16 12.60 -6.98
N ASP A 100 -5.28 11.89 -6.93
CA ASP A 100 -6.24 11.97 -5.81
C ASP A 100 -5.95 10.96 -4.68
N LEU A 101 -4.89 10.16 -4.81
CA LEU A 101 -4.44 9.15 -3.85
C LEU A 101 -2.96 9.38 -3.52
N PRO A 102 -2.65 10.33 -2.61
CA PRO A 102 -1.28 10.54 -2.16
C PRO A 102 -0.72 9.23 -1.59
N LEU A 103 0.43 8.79 -2.11
CA LEU A 103 1.09 7.57 -1.68
C LEU A 103 2.49 7.89 -1.17
N ASP A 104 2.73 7.60 0.09
CA ASP A 104 4.05 7.53 0.69
C ASP A 104 4.54 6.07 0.69
N VAL A 105 5.86 5.90 0.71
CA VAL A 105 6.54 4.60 0.74
C VAL A 105 7.52 4.55 1.89
N GLN A 106 7.65 3.39 2.51
CA GLN A 106 8.61 3.13 3.57
C GLN A 106 9.14 1.71 3.46
N SER A 107 10.45 1.54 3.38
CA SER A 107 11.08 0.25 3.56
C SER A 107 11.39 -0.02 5.04
N LEU A 108 11.38 -1.29 5.42
CA LEU A 108 11.91 -1.77 6.68
C LEU A 108 12.82 -2.98 6.40
N PRO A 109 13.96 -3.10 7.08
CA PRO A 109 14.72 -4.33 7.06
C PRO A 109 13.89 -5.48 7.62
N LYS A 110 14.31 -6.72 7.37
CA LYS A 110 13.70 -7.91 7.98
C LYS A 110 13.57 -7.74 9.48
N CYS A 111 12.33 -7.64 9.95
CA CYS A 111 11.99 -7.38 11.36
C CYS A 111 10.76 -8.19 11.77
N GLY A 112 10.53 -8.26 13.09
CA GLY A 112 9.36 -8.94 13.66
C GLY A 112 8.07 -8.15 13.44
N PRO A 113 6.89 -8.79 13.62
CA PRO A 113 5.59 -8.16 13.46
C PRO A 113 5.41 -6.86 14.23
N GLU A 114 5.91 -6.81 15.45
CA GLU A 114 5.89 -5.63 16.31
C GLU A 114 6.53 -4.40 15.67
N CYS A 115 7.55 -4.58 14.82
CA CYS A 115 8.26 -3.48 14.19
C CYS A 115 7.49 -2.89 13.02
N TYR A 116 6.96 -3.71 12.10
CA TYR A 116 6.25 -3.16 10.93
C TYR A 116 4.80 -2.77 11.28
N LEU A 117 4.19 -3.41 12.29
CA LEU A 117 2.85 -3.03 12.74
C LEU A 117 2.83 -1.67 13.45
N SER A 118 3.95 -1.18 14.02
CA SER A 118 3.97 0.18 14.60
C SER A 118 3.83 1.29 13.55
N PHE A 119 4.08 0.98 12.26
CA PHE A 119 3.87 1.89 11.14
C PHE A 119 2.45 1.79 10.57
N CYS A 120 1.70 0.75 10.94
CA CYS A 120 0.34 0.53 10.49
C CYS A 120 -0.63 1.02 11.57
N ASN A 121 -1.75 1.60 11.15
CA ASN A 121 -2.86 1.75 12.08
C ASN A 121 -3.58 0.39 12.18
N PRO A 122 -3.62 -0.27 13.36
CA PRO A 122 -4.19 -1.61 13.51
C PRO A 122 -5.67 -1.70 13.14
N GLU A 123 -6.41 -0.58 13.19
CA GLU A 123 -7.82 -0.50 12.77
C GLU A 123 -7.99 -0.23 11.27
N GLN A 124 -6.91 0.11 10.58
CA GLN A 124 -6.93 0.72 9.24
C GLN A 124 -5.87 0.11 8.30
N MET A 125 -5.39 -1.09 8.57
CA MET A 125 -4.55 -1.83 7.62
C MET A 125 -5.41 -2.20 6.39
N ILE A 126 -5.04 -1.69 5.22
CA ILE A 126 -5.80 -1.86 3.98
C ILE A 126 -5.56 -3.24 3.40
N LEU A 127 -4.31 -3.63 3.25
CA LEU A 127 -3.94 -4.87 2.57
C LEU A 127 -2.56 -5.35 3.01
N GLU A 128 -2.41 -6.66 3.20
CA GLU A 128 -1.14 -7.34 3.42
C GLU A 128 -0.88 -8.25 2.22
N TYR A 129 0.12 -7.96 1.40
CA TYR A 129 0.54 -8.87 0.34
C TYR A 129 1.34 -10.03 0.94
N ARG A 130 0.81 -11.26 0.81
CA ARG A 130 1.50 -12.50 1.20
C ARG A 130 1.97 -13.23 -0.04
N PHE A 131 3.24 -13.64 -0.04
CA PHE A 131 3.77 -14.52 -1.07
C PHE A 131 3.58 -15.97 -0.62
N ASN A 132 2.78 -16.74 -1.36
CA ASN A 132 2.73 -18.19 -1.18
C ASN A 132 4.06 -18.77 -1.68
N ALA A 133 4.71 -19.54 -0.80
CA ALA A 133 6.00 -20.20 -1.05
C ALA A 133 5.84 -21.44 -1.95
#